data_AF-A0A8S2QSG0-F1
#
_entry.id   AF-A0A8S2QSG0-F1
#
_cell.length_a   1.000
_cell.length_b   1.000
_cell.length_c   1.000
_cell.angle_alpha   90.00
_cell.angle_beta   90.00
_cell.angle_gamma   90.00
#
_symmetry.space_group_name_H-M   'P 1'
#
loop_
_entity.id
_entity.type
_entity.pdbx_description
1 polymer ?
#
loop_
_entity_poly.entity_id
_entity_poly.type
_entity_poly.pdbx_seq_one_letter_code
_entity_poly.pdbx_strand_id
1 'polypeptide(L)' 'MFAYTGLNPRQCQVLIQQHHIYIMSDGRINVCAITQRNADEVAQKFYEVITTVADDPKL' A
#
# COMPACT_ATOMS: atom_id res chain seq x y z
N MET A 1 -12.35 -8.98 4.80
CA MET A 1 -13.00 -7.87 4.06
C MET A 1 -11.93 -7.15 3.25
N PHE A 2 -12.16 -6.88 1.97
CA PHE A 2 -11.15 -6.28 1.08
C PHE A 2 -11.49 -4.82 0.73
N ALA A 3 -10.47 -3.99 0.53
CA ALA A 3 -10.61 -2.62 0.06
C ALA A 3 -9.65 -2.34 -1.11
N TYR A 4 -10.07 -1.48 -2.03
CA TYR A 4 -9.21 -0.97 -3.11
C TYR A 4 -8.58 0.35 -2.66
N THR A 5 -7.25 0.40 -2.67
CA THR A 5 -6.48 1.55 -2.17
C THR A 5 -6.20 2.60 -3.24
N GLY A 6 -6.41 2.27 -4.52
CA GLY A 6 -6.07 3.15 -5.64
C GLY A 6 -4.57 3.22 -5.96
N LEU A 7 -3.75 2.40 -5.29
CA LEU A 7 -2.32 2.37 -5.50
C LEU A 7 -1.93 1.71 -6.83
N ASN A 8 -0.87 2.23 -7.42
CA ASN A 8 -0.33 1.74 -8.68
C ASN A 8 0.41 0.40 -8.45
N PRO A 9 0.56 -0.47 -9.46
CA PRO A 9 1.28 -1.73 -9.30
C PRO A 9 2.73 -1.58 -8.80
N ARG A 10 3.41 -0.49 -9.17
CA ARG A 10 4.76 -0.15 -8.66
C ARG A 10 4.75 0.18 -7.18
N GLN A 11 3.81 1.01 -6.73
CA GLN A 11 3.66 1.34 -5.31
C GLN A 11 3.35 0.08 -4.49
N CYS A 12 2.49 -0.80 -5.02
CA CYS A 12 2.21 -2.11 -4.41
C CYS A 12 3.47 -2.97 -4.26
N GLN A 13 4.33 -3.03 -5.28
CA GLN A 13 5.60 -3.78 -5.19
C GLN A 13 6.55 -3.21 -4.14
N VAL A 14 6.66 -1.88 -4.03
CA VAL A 14 7.51 -1.24 -3.02
C VAL A 14 7.00 -1.53 -1.61
N LEU A 15 5.69 -1.48 -1.39
CA LEU A 15 5.07 -1.88 -0.11
C LEU A 15 5.44 -3.32 0.29
N ILE A 16 5.48 -4.24 -0.68
CA ILE A 16 5.86 -5.64 -0.43
C ILE A 16 7.35 -5.76 -0.12
N GLN A 17 8.21 -5.15 -0.95
CA GLN A 17 9.66 -5.36 -0.88
C GLN A 17 10.33 -4.61 0.28
N GLN A 18 9.93 -3.37 0.53
CA GLN A 18 10.59 -2.50 1.52
C GLN A 18 9.88 -2.53 2.88
N HIS A 19 8.55 -2.65 2.87
CA HIS A 19 7.74 -2.51 4.08
C HIS A 19 7.08 -3.80 4.55
N HIS A 20 7.24 -4.89 3.78
CA HIS A 20 6.65 -6.21 4.03
C HIS A 20 5.12 -6.17 4.19
N ILE A 21 4.47 -5.22 3.51
CA ILE A 21 3.01 -5.11 3.44
C ILE A 21 2.56 -5.83 2.16
N TYR A 22 1.97 -7.01 2.35
CA TYR A 22 1.48 -7.85 1.26
C TYR A 22 0.12 -7.37 0.76
N ILE A 23 0.15 -6.61 -0.33
CA ILE A 23 -1.02 -6.12 -1.07
C ILE A 23 -1.05 -6.73 -2.47
N MET A 24 -2.23 -6.89 -3.07
CA MET A 24 -2.30 -7.33 -4.47
C MET A 24 -1.87 -6.22 -5.43
N SER A 25 -1.35 -6.59 -6.61
CA SER A 25 -0.87 -5.66 -7.63
C SER A 25 -1.93 -4.69 -8.18
N ASP A 26 -3.21 -5.00 -7.96
CA ASP A 26 -4.36 -4.15 -8.32
C ASP A 26 -4.78 -3.21 -7.18
N GLY A 27 -3.96 -3.10 -6.13
CA GLY A 27 -4.22 -2.24 -4.98
C GLY A 27 -5.23 -2.80 -4.00
N ARG A 28 -5.64 -4.08 -4.09
CA ARG A 28 -6.50 -4.72 -3.10
C ARG A 28 -5.76 -5.11 -1.84
N ILE A 29 -6.24 -4.63 -0.69
CA ILE A 29 -5.75 -4.97 0.64
C ILE A 29 -6.80 -5.68 1.49
N ASN A 30 -6.37 -6.61 2.34
CA ASN A 30 -7.22 -7.20 3.37
C ASN A 30 -7.26 -6.30 4.61
N VAL A 31 -8.36 -5.59 4.81
CA VAL A 31 -8.53 -4.63 5.92
C VAL A 31 -8.46 -5.34 7.28
N CYS A 32 -8.81 -6.63 7.36
CA CYS A 32 -8.75 -7.39 8.60
C CYS A 32 -7.32 -7.58 9.13
N ALA A 33 -6.29 -7.35 8.30
CA ALA A 33 -4.89 -7.38 8.74
C ALA A 33 -4.45 -6.07 9.42
N ILE A 34 -5.26 -5.01 9.30
CA ILE A 34 -5.02 -3.72 9.94
C ILE A 34 -5.74 -3.72 11.29
N THR A 35 -4.97 -3.45 12.34
CA THR A 35 -5.40 -3.41 13.74
C THR A 35 -5.05 -2.05 14.31
N GLN A 36 -5.66 -1.66 15.43
CA GLN A 36 -5.35 -0.39 16.08
C GLN A 36 -3.86 -0.22 16.46
N ARG A 37 -3.14 -1.33 16.64
CA ARG A 37 -1.71 -1.31 16.98
C ARG A 37 -0.79 -1.02 15.80
N ASN A 38 -1.17 -1.43 14.59
CA ASN A 38 -0.33 -1.29 13.39
C ASN A 38 -0.88 -0.28 12.38
N ALA A 39 -2.07 0.29 12.63
CA ALA A 39 -2.72 1.23 11.71
C ALA A 39 -1.84 2.45 11.40
N ASP A 40 -1.21 3.04 12.43
CA ASP A 40 -0.36 4.22 12.25
C ASP A 40 0.90 3.91 11.43
N GLU A 41 1.56 2.77 11.72
CA GLU A 41 2.74 2.33 10.96
C GLU A 41 2.39 2.02 9.50
N VAL A 42 1.25 1.36 9.26
CA VAL A 42 0.76 1.08 7.91
C VAL A 42 0.48 2.39 7.18
N ALA A 43 -0.21 3.34 7.81
CA ALA A 43 -0.50 4.64 7.21
C ALA A 43 0.79 5.42 6.85
N GLN A 44 1.79 5.42 7.74
CA GLN A 44 3.08 6.07 7.50
C GLN A 44 3.81 5.45 6.30
N LYS A 45 3.86 4.11 6.22
CA LYS A 45 4.47 3.39 5.10
C LYS A 45 3.76 3.65 3.78
N PHE A 46 2.43 3.72 3.79
CA PHE A 46 1.66 4.10 2.60
C PHE A 46 2.01 5.52 2.15
N TYR A 47 2.08 6.47 3.07
CA TYR A 47 2.45 7.85 2.76
C TYR A 47 3.87 7.96 2.18
N GLU A 48 4.84 7.24 2.76
CA GLU A 48 6.21 7.17 2.26
C GLU A 48 6.26 6.66 0.82
N VAL A 49 5.53 5.58 0.52
CA VAL A 49 5.50 5.02 -0.84
C VAL A 49 4.84 5.97 -1.84
N ILE A 50 3.74 6.62 -1.47
CA ILE A 50 3.04 7.59 -2.35
C ILE A 50 3.92 8.81 -2.64
N THR A 51 4.70 9.28 -1.67
CA THR A 51 5.57 10.46 -1.84
C THR A 51 6.89 10.15 -2.52
N THR A 52 7.40 8.93 -2.37
CA THR A 52 8.71 8.52 -2.92
C THR A 52 8.59 7.95 -4.34
N VAL A 53 7.50 7.24 -4.64
CA VAL A 53 7.26 6.64 -5.96
C VAL A 53 6.41 7.60 -6.78
N ALA A 54 7.06 8.29 -7.74
CA ALA A 54 6.37 9.17 -8.68
C ALA A 54 5.21 8.46 -9.38
N ASP A 55 4.09 9.15 -9.48
CA ASP A 55 2.90 8.66 -10.17
C ASP A 55 3.25 8.31 -11.62
N ASP A 56 2.87 7.11 -12.06
CA ASP A 56 3.03 6.74 -13.46
C ASP A 56 1.88 7.42 -14.20
N PRO A 57 2.13 8.31 -15.19
CA PRO A 57 1.09 9.09 -15.88
C PRO A 57 0.24 8.23 -16.85
N LYS A 58 0.02 6.96 -16.52
CA LYS A 58 -0.80 6.02 -17.29
C LYS A 58 -1.80 5.33 -16.35
N LEU A 59 -2.82 6.12 -15.98
CA LEU A 59 -4.17 5.60 -15.82
C LEU A 59 -5.04 6.23 -16.91
#